data_AF-A0AAW7E5J7-F1
#
_entry.id   AF-A0AAW7E5J7-F1
#
_cell.length_a   1.000
_cell.length_b   1.000
_cell.length_c   1.000
_cell.angle_alpha   90.00
_cell.angle_beta   90.00
_cell.angle_gamma   90.00
#
_symmetry.space_group_name_H-M   'P 1'
#
loop_
_entity.id
_entity.type
_entity.pdbx_description
1 polymer ?
#
loop_
_entity_poly.entity_id
_entity_poly.type
_entity_poly.pdbx_seq_one_letter_code
_entity_poly.pdbx_strand_id
1 'polypeptide(L)'
;MINEFYKTLISLRVPARWSIAKNHLIQVPLDVINALNEEDLFEIIEFYLSYNVFLAECIWTKQYKVTLWVSSYPRYEHDKIVDLSYEIDLYVINEGITSKKRSQVIFSKVLEIATFEQLQASLNILMFNTTYGFDACLKKGLFSDLLLDLDPQIVQTDDRQD
;
A
#
# COMPACT_ATOMS: atom_id res chain seq x y z
N MET A 1 -27.51 9.41 -9.27
CA MET A 1 -26.66 8.58 -8.41
C MET A 1 -25.19 8.50 -8.87
N ILE A 2 -24.76 9.23 -9.92
CA ILE A 2 -23.36 9.23 -10.37
C ILE A 2 -22.51 10.28 -9.65
N ASN A 3 -23.12 11.33 -9.10
CA ASN A 3 -22.39 12.46 -8.48
C ASN A 3 -21.79 12.15 -7.09
N GLU A 4 -22.17 11.06 -6.42
CA GLU A 4 -21.55 10.65 -5.15
C GLU A 4 -20.32 9.74 -5.38
N PHE A 5 -20.17 9.20 -6.59
CA PHE A 5 -19.03 8.37 -7.00
C PHE A 5 -17.73 9.18 -7.15
N TYR A 6 -17.65 10.45 -6.75
CA TYR A 6 -16.44 11.29 -6.92
C TYR A 6 -15.74 11.65 -5.60
N LYS A 7 -16.22 11.16 -4.45
CA LYS A 7 -15.43 11.17 -3.20
C LYS A 7 -14.51 9.95 -3.07
N THR A 8 -14.25 9.29 -4.19
CA THR A 8 -13.95 7.86 -4.35
C THR A 8 -12.48 7.50 -4.40
N LEU A 9 -11.55 8.36 -4.78
CA LEU A 9 -10.13 7.98 -4.89
C LEU A 9 -9.37 8.31 -3.60
N ILE A 10 -8.45 7.43 -3.20
CA ILE A 10 -7.58 7.70 -2.05
C ILE A 10 -6.81 9.01 -2.25
N SER A 11 -6.84 9.89 -1.25
CA SER A 11 -6.13 11.17 -1.29
C SER A 11 -4.76 11.03 -0.65
N LEU A 12 -3.72 10.99 -1.49
CA LEU A 12 -2.33 10.82 -1.07
C LEU A 12 -1.54 12.12 -1.28
N ARG A 13 -0.71 12.47 -0.30
CA ARG A 13 0.26 13.56 -0.35
C ARG A 13 1.58 13.01 -0.89
N VAL A 14 1.60 12.77 -2.20
CA VAL A 14 2.71 12.10 -2.89
C VAL A 14 3.93 13.02 -2.99
N PRO A 15 5.04 12.75 -2.28
CA PRO A 15 6.25 13.57 -2.40
C PRO A 15 6.93 13.33 -3.76
N ALA A 16 7.71 14.31 -4.24
CA ALA A 16 8.24 14.34 -5.62
C ALA A 16 9.13 13.15 -6.04
N ARG A 17 9.65 12.36 -5.09
CA ARG A 17 10.48 11.17 -5.38
C ARG A 17 9.66 9.89 -5.60
N TRP A 18 8.35 9.95 -5.34
CA TRP A 18 7.46 8.82 -5.52
C TRP A 18 6.85 8.80 -6.91
N SER A 19 6.83 7.61 -7.51
CA SER A 19 6.05 7.29 -8.69
C SER A 19 4.95 6.33 -8.30
N ILE A 20 3.71 6.63 -8.65
CA ILE A 20 2.58 5.71 -8.50
C ILE A 20 2.41 4.97 -9.82
N ALA A 21 2.72 3.68 -9.82
CA ALA A 21 2.59 2.82 -10.99
C ALA A 21 1.16 2.28 -11.13
N LYS A 22 0.45 2.08 -10.01
CA LYS A 22 -0.93 1.60 -9.97
C LYS A 22 -1.68 2.23 -8.79
N ASN A 23 -2.91 2.70 -9.03
CA ASN A 23 -3.80 3.19 -7.97
C ASN A 23 -5.27 2.89 -8.29
N HIS A 24 -5.78 1.83 -7.70
CA HIS A 24 -7.19 1.45 -7.66
C HIS A 24 -7.72 1.48 -6.22
N LEU A 25 -7.11 2.25 -5.33
CA LEU A 25 -7.65 2.43 -3.99
C LEU A 25 -8.82 3.39 -4.06
N ILE A 26 -10.01 2.82 -3.98
CA ILE A 26 -11.25 3.58 -3.96
C ILE A 26 -12.08 3.30 -2.71
N GLN A 27 -12.65 4.36 -2.13
CA GLN A 27 -13.66 4.23 -1.09
C GLN A 27 -15.04 4.23 -1.77
N VAL A 28 -15.65 3.04 -1.85
CA VAL A 28 -17.02 2.87 -2.35
C VAL A 28 -17.89 2.33 -1.22
N PRO A 29 -19.11 2.88 -1.02
CA PRO A 29 -20.05 2.34 -0.05
C PRO A 29 -20.39 0.88 -0.36
N LEU A 30 -20.35 0.00 0.65
CA LEU A 30 -20.57 -1.44 0.47
C LEU A 30 -22.00 -1.77 0.00
N ASP A 31 -22.98 -0.96 0.39
CA ASP A 31 -24.36 -1.02 -0.08
C ASP A 31 -24.46 -0.76 -1.59
N VAL A 32 -23.60 0.10 -2.14
CA VAL A 32 -23.49 0.32 -3.59
C VAL A 32 -22.88 -0.90 -4.27
N ILE A 33 -21.78 -1.44 -3.75
CA ILE A 33 -21.11 -2.63 -4.33
C ILE A 33 -22.06 -3.84 -4.30
N ASN A 34 -22.74 -4.09 -3.19
CA ASN A 34 -23.65 -5.22 -3.04
C ASN A 34 -24.95 -5.08 -3.86
N ALA A 35 -25.22 -3.92 -4.45
CA ALA A 35 -26.36 -3.69 -5.33
C ALA A 35 -26.04 -3.90 -6.82
N LEU A 36 -24.77 -4.14 -7.16
CA LEU A 36 -24.33 -4.41 -8.53
C LEU A 36 -24.88 -5.76 -9.02
N ASN A 37 -25.02 -5.88 -10.34
CA ASN A 37 -25.25 -7.19 -10.96
C ASN A 37 -23.97 -8.04 -10.90
N GLU A 38 -24.07 -9.33 -11.25
CA GLU A 38 -22.96 -10.28 -11.13
C GLU A 38 -21.72 -9.90 -11.97
N GLU A 39 -21.93 -9.37 -13.18
CA GLU A 39 -20.86 -8.96 -14.09
C GLU A 39 -20.12 -7.74 -13.56
N ASP A 40 -20.85 -6.68 -13.19
CA ASP A 40 -20.29 -5.46 -12.61
C ASP A 40 -19.59 -5.75 -11.27
N LEU A 41 -20.16 -6.63 -10.45
CA LEU A 41 -19.59 -7.02 -9.16
C LEU A 41 -18.26 -7.76 -9.36
N PHE A 42 -18.19 -8.66 -10.33
CA PHE A 42 -16.96 -9.37 -10.67
C PHE A 42 -15.85 -8.40 -11.09
N GLU A 43 -16.15 -7.46 -11.99
CA GLU A 43 -15.18 -6.44 -12.44
C GLU A 43 -14.69 -5.58 -11.27
N ILE A 44 -15.60 -5.11 -10.41
CA ILE A 44 -15.22 -4.30 -9.25
C ILE A 44 -14.30 -5.09 -8.30
N ILE A 45 -14.62 -6.36 -8.03
CA ILE A 45 -13.80 -7.20 -7.16
C ILE A 45 -12.40 -7.38 -7.76
N GLU A 46 -12.31 -7.70 -9.05
CA GLU A 46 -11.04 -8.00 -9.73
C GLU A 46 -10.09 -6.79 -9.77
N PHE A 47 -10.61 -5.58 -9.94
CA PHE A 47 -9.75 -4.39 -10.10
C PHE A 47 -9.49 -3.62 -8.79
N TYR A 48 -10.45 -3.63 -7.87
CA TYR A 48 -10.46 -2.73 -6.70
C TYR A 48 -10.42 -3.47 -5.37
N LEU A 49 -10.88 -4.73 -5.30
CA LEU A 49 -10.98 -5.52 -4.08
C LEU A 49 -10.08 -6.79 -4.12
N SER A 50 -8.93 -6.68 -4.79
CA SER A 50 -8.04 -7.79 -5.10
C SER A 50 -6.61 -7.60 -4.58
N TYR A 51 -5.77 -8.58 -4.90
CA TYR A 51 -4.31 -8.44 -4.83
C TYR A 51 -3.83 -7.27 -5.69
N ASN A 52 -2.85 -6.50 -5.19
CA ASN A 52 -2.14 -5.45 -5.93
C ASN A 52 -3.03 -4.34 -6.46
N VAL A 53 -3.87 -3.75 -5.62
CA VAL A 53 -4.73 -2.62 -5.99
C VAL A 53 -3.96 -1.29 -5.99
N PHE A 54 -2.78 -1.24 -5.37
CA PHE A 54 -1.90 -0.07 -5.42
C PHE A 54 -0.43 -0.46 -5.41
N LEU A 55 0.37 0.31 -6.18
CA LEU A 55 1.81 0.18 -6.27
C LEU A 55 2.44 1.56 -6.41
N ALA A 56 3.36 1.87 -5.50
CA ALA A 56 4.19 3.06 -5.59
C ALA A 56 5.65 2.75 -5.28
N GLU A 57 6.54 3.47 -5.94
CA GLU A 57 7.98 3.29 -5.81
C GLU A 57 8.67 4.63 -5.57
N CYS A 58 9.65 4.64 -4.68
CA CYS A 58 10.57 5.74 -4.46
C CYS A 58 11.99 5.27 -4.81
N ILE A 59 12.53 5.76 -5.92
CA ILE A 59 13.90 5.46 -6.32
C ILE A 59 14.83 6.41 -5.56
N TRP A 60 15.61 5.85 -4.63
CA TRP A 60 16.55 6.58 -3.81
C TRP A 60 17.98 6.33 -4.29
N THR A 61 18.51 7.29 -5.05
CA THR A 61 19.74 7.11 -5.85
C THR A 61 19.59 5.93 -6.84
N LYS A 62 20.53 5.70 -7.75
CA LYS A 62 20.47 4.55 -8.67
C LYS A 62 20.82 3.20 -7.99
N GLN A 63 20.68 3.13 -6.67
CA GLN A 63 21.14 2.01 -5.85
C GLN A 63 20.06 1.47 -4.93
N TYR A 64 19.14 2.30 -4.44
CA TYR A 64 18.09 1.86 -3.54
C TYR A 64 16.72 2.22 -4.09
N LYS A 65 15.75 1.36 -3.80
CA LYS A 65 14.34 1.59 -4.10
C LYS A 65 13.51 1.22 -2.89
N VAL A 66 12.52 2.04 -2.57
CA VAL A 66 11.47 1.70 -1.63
C VAL A 66 10.19 1.43 -2.42
N THR A 67 9.53 0.31 -2.13
CA THR A 67 8.28 -0.08 -2.79
C THR A 67 7.19 -0.19 -1.74
N LEU A 68 6.03 0.42 -2.03
CA LEU A 68 4.79 0.24 -1.30
C LEU A 68 3.82 -0.49 -2.21
N TRP A 69 3.37 -1.63 -1.75
CA TRP A 69 2.43 -2.47 -2.45
C TRP A 69 1.21 -2.71 -1.54
N VAL A 70 0.00 -2.69 -2.10
CA VAL A 70 -1.22 -2.81 -1.31
C VAL A 70 -2.19 -3.81 -1.93
N SER A 71 -2.76 -4.64 -1.07
CA SER A 71 -3.88 -5.53 -1.39
C SER A 71 -5.10 -5.17 -0.54
N SER A 72 -6.28 -5.48 -1.06
CA SER A 72 -7.55 -5.35 -0.34
C SER A 72 -8.21 -6.71 -0.19
N TYR A 73 -8.88 -6.91 0.94
CA TYR A 73 -9.49 -8.18 1.33
C TYR A 73 -10.94 -7.94 1.77
N PRO A 74 -11.92 -8.27 0.92
CA PRO A 74 -13.32 -8.19 1.29
C PRO A 74 -13.72 -9.31 2.25
N ARG A 75 -14.49 -8.94 3.27
CA ARG A 75 -15.12 -9.88 4.20
C ARG A 75 -16.57 -10.10 3.80
N TYR A 76 -16.96 -11.36 3.69
CA TYR A 76 -18.30 -11.76 3.25
C TYR A 76 -19.16 -12.31 4.39
N GLU A 77 -20.43 -11.94 4.42
CA GLU A 77 -21.49 -12.58 5.19
C GLU A 77 -22.73 -12.75 4.31
N HIS A 78 -23.27 -13.97 4.21
CA HIS A 78 -24.46 -14.27 3.39
C HIS A 78 -24.35 -13.69 1.96
N ASP A 79 -23.22 -13.93 1.30
CA ASP A 79 -22.89 -13.48 -0.06
C ASP A 79 -22.84 -11.96 -0.26
N LYS A 80 -22.74 -11.19 0.84
CA LYS A 80 -22.57 -9.74 0.80
C LYS A 80 -21.24 -9.33 1.42
N ILE A 81 -20.60 -8.34 0.81
CA ILE A 81 -19.41 -7.69 1.36
C ILE A 81 -19.86 -6.82 2.52
N VAL A 82 -19.37 -7.11 3.72
CA VAL A 82 -19.72 -6.39 4.96
C VAL A 82 -18.57 -5.57 5.53
N ASP A 83 -17.35 -5.81 5.06
CA ASP A 83 -16.16 -5.08 5.48
C ASP A 83 -15.02 -5.19 4.46
N LEU A 84 -14.03 -4.29 4.53
CA LEU A 84 -12.81 -4.28 3.73
C LEU A 84 -11.59 -4.04 4.62
N SER A 85 -10.66 -4.99 4.66
CA SER A 85 -9.33 -4.79 5.22
C SER A 85 -8.27 -4.70 4.12
N TYR A 86 -7.06 -4.29 4.49
CA TYR A 86 -5.96 -4.07 3.56
C TYR A 86 -4.65 -4.57 4.16
N GLU A 87 -3.69 -4.85 3.28
CA GLU A 87 -2.29 -5.06 3.66
C GLU A 87 -1.42 -4.07 2.91
N ILE A 88 -0.45 -3.48 3.59
CA ILE A 88 0.63 -2.70 2.97
C ILE A 88 1.93 -3.49 3.11
N ASP A 89 2.51 -3.89 1.99
CA ASP A 89 3.83 -4.47 1.92
C ASP A 89 4.85 -3.37 1.59
N LEU A 90 5.75 -3.14 2.54
CA LEU A 90 6.84 -2.21 2.44
C LEU A 90 8.12 -2.98 2.17
N TYR A 91 8.80 -2.66 1.07
CA TYR A 91 10.10 -3.21 0.72
C TYR A 91 11.15 -2.11 0.58
N VAL A 92 12.33 -2.33 1.15
CA VAL A 92 13.55 -1.61 0.78
C VAL A 92 14.46 -2.55 0.02
N ILE A 93 14.79 -2.17 -1.19
CA ILE A 93 15.54 -2.96 -2.15
C ILE A 93 16.87 -2.25 -2.40
N ASN A 94 17.97 -3.00 -2.30
CA ASN A 94 19.28 -2.58 -2.81
C ASN A 94 19.43 -3.16 -4.22
N GLU A 95 19.34 -2.30 -5.24
CA GLU A 95 19.45 -2.68 -6.65
C GLU A 95 20.89 -2.97 -7.08
N GLY A 96 21.87 -2.72 -6.21
CA GLY A 96 23.29 -2.92 -6.48
C GLY A 96 23.88 -1.86 -7.43
N ILE A 97 25.20 -1.66 -7.37
CA ILE A 97 25.91 -0.64 -8.19
C ILE A 97 26.46 -1.25 -9.49
N THR A 98 26.51 -2.59 -9.62
CA THR A 98 27.25 -3.25 -10.71
C THR A 98 26.57 -4.54 -11.19
N SER A 99 26.87 -4.95 -12.43
CA SER A 99 26.38 -6.16 -13.11
C SER A 99 26.65 -7.50 -12.39
N LYS A 100 27.33 -7.48 -11.24
CA LYS A 100 27.66 -8.67 -10.42
C LYS A 100 26.87 -8.77 -9.11
N LYS A 101 26.17 -7.71 -8.68
CA LYS A 101 25.30 -7.75 -7.49
C LYS A 101 23.86 -7.89 -7.93
N ARG A 102 23.18 -8.92 -7.41
CA ARG A 102 21.73 -9.11 -7.63
C ARG A 102 20.98 -8.11 -6.76
N SER A 103 19.84 -7.64 -7.27
CA SER A 103 18.86 -6.90 -6.49
C SER A 103 18.48 -7.72 -5.26
N GLN A 104 18.50 -7.09 -4.08
CA GLN A 104 18.23 -7.76 -2.81
C GLN A 104 17.27 -6.90 -1.96
N VAL A 105 16.21 -7.54 -1.44
CA VAL A 105 15.39 -6.98 -0.37
C VAL A 105 16.24 -6.96 0.91
N ILE A 106 16.48 -5.77 1.45
CA ILE A 106 17.27 -5.56 2.67
C ILE A 106 16.41 -5.22 3.88
N PHE A 107 15.14 -4.92 3.65
CA PHE A 107 14.13 -4.74 4.67
C PHE A 107 12.75 -4.98 4.06
N SER A 108 11.89 -5.67 4.78
CA SER A 108 10.50 -5.87 4.42
C SER A 108 9.61 -5.84 5.65
N LYS A 109 8.40 -5.32 5.50
CA LYS A 109 7.33 -5.38 6.50
C LYS A 109 5.98 -5.47 5.82
N VAL A 110 5.10 -6.28 6.41
CA VAL A 110 3.68 -6.34 6.08
C VAL A 110 2.90 -5.66 7.20
N LEU A 111 2.00 -4.76 6.84
CA LEU A 111 1.15 -4.01 7.75
C LEU A 111 -0.31 -4.41 7.53
N GLU A 112 -0.96 -4.96 8.54
CA GLU A 112 -2.40 -5.28 8.48
C GLU A 112 -3.21 -4.03 8.85
N ILE A 113 -4.07 -3.60 7.95
CA ILE A 113 -4.82 -2.34 8.04
C ILE A 113 -6.32 -2.62 8.05
N ALA A 114 -7.01 -2.15 9.09
CA ALA A 114 -8.42 -2.47 9.28
C ALA A 114 -9.38 -1.56 8.49
N THR A 115 -8.99 -0.31 8.20
CA THR A 115 -9.90 0.65 7.56
C THR A 115 -9.23 1.45 6.44
N PHE A 116 -10.05 2.00 5.54
CA PHE A 116 -9.57 2.85 4.44
C PHE A 116 -8.90 4.14 4.95
N GLU A 117 -9.41 4.71 6.05
CA GLU A 117 -8.82 5.90 6.67
C GLU A 117 -7.44 5.60 7.26
N GLN A 118 -7.29 4.46 7.94
CA GLN A 118 -5.98 4.00 8.43
C GLN A 118 -5.02 3.72 7.27
N LEU A 119 -5.51 3.14 6.16
CA LEU A 119 -4.71 2.91 4.96
C LEU A 119 -4.16 4.23 4.39
N GLN A 120 -5.04 5.23 4.22
CA GLN A 120 -4.65 6.54 3.72
C GLN A 120 -3.64 7.23 4.63
N ALA A 121 -3.85 7.19 5.94
CA ALA A 121 -2.91 7.76 6.91
C ALA A 121 -1.54 7.06 6.83
N SER A 122 -1.54 5.72 6.81
CA SER A 122 -0.33 4.90 6.79
C SER A 122 0.48 5.12 5.52
N LEU A 123 -0.15 5.11 4.33
CA LEU A 123 0.54 5.39 3.07
C LEU A 123 1.18 6.78 3.07
N ASN A 124 0.48 7.80 3.57
CA ASN A 124 1.03 9.15 3.66
C ASN A 124 2.24 9.23 4.60
N ILE A 125 2.18 8.58 5.76
CA ILE A 125 3.29 8.52 6.73
C ILE A 125 4.49 7.81 6.11
N LEU A 126 4.29 6.63 5.52
CA LEU A 126 5.36 5.85 4.88
C LEU A 126 6.03 6.62 3.75
N MET A 127 5.25 7.27 2.89
CA MET A 127 5.78 8.11 1.81
C MET A 127 6.59 9.29 2.35
N PHE A 128 6.11 9.94 3.41
CA PHE A 128 6.78 11.07 4.04
C PHE A 128 8.07 10.65 4.74
N ASN A 129 8.02 9.63 5.61
CA ASN A 129 9.18 9.10 6.32
C ASN A 129 10.26 8.62 5.36
N THR A 130 9.88 7.95 4.27
CA THR A 130 10.82 7.58 3.21
C THR A 130 11.44 8.81 2.55
N THR A 131 10.65 9.84 2.25
CA THR A 131 11.17 11.02 1.55
C THR A 131 12.15 11.82 2.41
N TYR A 132 11.90 11.94 3.70
CA TYR A 132 12.65 12.84 4.58
C TYR A 132 13.61 12.12 5.54
N GLY A 133 13.38 10.84 5.82
CA GLY A 133 14.13 10.04 6.80
C GLY A 133 15.05 8.97 6.20
N PHE A 134 14.93 8.64 4.91
CA PHE A 134 15.63 7.48 4.34
C PHE A 134 17.17 7.60 4.37
N ASP A 135 17.75 8.79 4.17
CA ASP A 135 19.19 9.00 4.32
C ASP A 135 19.69 8.72 5.74
N ALA A 136 18.88 9.02 6.75
CA ALA A 136 19.22 8.70 8.14
C ALA A 136 19.14 7.20 8.40
N CYS A 137 18.12 6.52 7.85
CA CYS A 137 17.97 5.07 7.89
C CYS A 137 19.19 4.38 7.26
N LEU A 138 19.63 4.83 6.08
CA LEU A 138 20.81 4.31 5.39
C LEU A 138 22.10 4.45 6.22
N LYS A 139 22.31 5.62 6.84
CA LYS A 139 23.50 5.87 7.67
C LYS A 139 23.53 5.00 8.93
N LYS A 140 22.36 4.72 9.52
CA LYS A 140 22.23 3.92 10.74
C LYS A 140 22.11 2.41 10.47
N GLY A 141 21.70 2.01 9.26
CA GLY A 141 21.29 0.64 8.96
C GLY A 141 19.97 0.22 9.63
N LEU A 142 19.11 1.18 10.01
CA LEU A 142 17.85 0.94 10.72
C LEU A 142 16.67 1.38 9.85
N PHE A 143 16.12 0.46 9.06
CA PHE A 143 14.97 0.75 8.18
C PHE A 143 13.62 0.68 8.90
N SER A 144 13.56 0.11 10.11
CA SER A 144 12.39 0.19 10.98
C SER A 144 12.00 1.63 11.33
N ASP A 145 12.94 2.58 11.27
CA ASP A 145 12.67 4.01 11.46
C ASP A 145 11.68 4.55 10.40
N LEU A 146 11.48 3.87 9.27
CA LEU A 146 10.46 4.25 8.28
C LEU A 146 9.03 4.06 8.79
N LEU A 147 8.83 3.20 9.79
CA LEU A 147 7.54 2.88 10.40
C LEU A 147 7.18 3.81 11.56
N LEU A 148 8.04 4.77 11.90
CA LEU A 148 7.75 5.74 12.96
C LEU A 148 6.45 6.49 12.66
N ASP A 149 5.72 6.84 13.72
CA ASP A 149 4.46 7.58 13.67
C ASP A 149 3.26 6.83 13.03
N LEU A 150 3.43 5.56 12.63
CA LEU A 150 2.30 4.69 12.32
C LEU A 150 1.43 4.45 13.56
N ASP A 151 0.13 4.22 13.34
CA ASP A 151 -0.80 3.86 14.41
C ASP A 151 -0.26 2.59 15.13
N PRO A 152 -0.02 2.64 16.45
CA PRO A 152 0.55 1.52 17.20
C PRO A 152 -0.36 0.28 17.25
N GLN A 153 -1.63 0.41 16.85
CA GLN A 153 -2.56 -0.72 16.74
C GLN A 153 -2.39 -1.52 15.44
N ILE A 154 -1.68 -0.97 14.45
CA ILE A 154 -1.38 -1.67 13.20
C ILE A 154 -0.47 -2.85 13.51
N VAL A 155 -0.93 -4.05 13.15
CA VAL A 155 -0.14 -5.27 13.28
C VAL A 155 0.96 -5.25 12.21
N GLN A 156 2.19 -5.55 12.63
CA GLN A 156 3.36 -5.55 11.78
C GLN A 156 4.00 -6.92 11.81
N THR A 157 4.17 -7.54 10.64
CA THR A 157 4.85 -8.83 10.52
C THR A 157 6.06 -8.70 9.60
N ASP A 158 7.08 -9.51 9.84
CA ASP A 158 8.16 -9.70 8.87
C ASP A 158 7.60 -10.49 7.68
N ASP A 159 7.94 -10.07 6.47
CA ASP A 159 7.52 -10.78 5.27
C ASP A 159 8.05 -12.22 5.31
N ARG A 160 7.15 -13.20 5.12
CA ARG A 160 7.50 -14.61 5.13
C ARG A 160 8.21 -14.91 3.82
N GLN A 161 9.52 -15.11 3.89
CA GLN A 161 10.24 -15.74 2.79
C GLN A 161 9.77 -17.20 2.70
N ASP A 162 8.74 -17.45 1.90
CA ASP A 162 8.42 -18.78 1.38
C ASP A 162 9.39 -19.17 0.25
#